data_AF-A0A1I4Z8H0-F1
#
_entry.id   AF-A0A1I4Z8H0-F1
#
_cell.length_a   1.000
_cell.length_b   1.000
_cell.length_c   1.000
_cell.angle_alpha   90.00
_cell.angle_beta   90.00
_cell.angle_gamma   90.00
#
_symmetry.space_group_name_H-M   'P 1'
#
loop_
_entity.id
_entity.type
_entity.pdbx_description
1 polymer ?
#
loop_
_entity_poly.entity_id
_entity_poly.type
_entity_poly.pdbx_seq_one_letter_code
_entity_poly.pdbx_strand_id
1 'polypeptide(L)'
;MARQDTPRARSEVLLELERLDVGSKVALVGHPIHVMLVHFPVAFVVATLGVDVFYWWSGDPFWLRAGLWAAGMAFWSGVAASIVGTGELLLVRGIRLHEASWSHAIAAMTLVAIAGASWGLRLTDPASVLPHGLVLSVLASVMVGFAGWHGGKLVFDHGIGILVSPKN
;
A
#
# COMPACT_ATOMS: atom_id res chain seq x y z
N MET A 1 -10.81 36.12 -30.59
CA MET A 1 -10.70 34.80 -31.26
C MET A 1 -10.37 33.76 -30.20
N ALA A 2 -11.36 32.98 -29.77
CA ALA A 2 -11.14 31.86 -28.85
C ALA A 2 -10.53 30.69 -29.63
N ARG A 3 -9.43 30.12 -29.13
CA ARG A 3 -8.88 28.87 -29.68
C ARG A 3 -9.92 27.78 -29.48
N GLN A 4 -10.40 27.20 -30.57
CA GLN A 4 -11.20 25.99 -30.54
C GLN A 4 -10.24 24.83 -30.21
N ASP A 5 -10.29 24.32 -28.98
CA ASP A 5 -9.65 23.06 -28.62
C ASP A 5 -10.43 21.92 -29.28
N THR A 6 -9.95 21.44 -30.42
CA THR A 6 -10.44 20.20 -31.03
C THR A 6 -10.11 19.03 -30.09
N PRO A 7 -11.07 18.15 -29.74
CA PRO A 7 -10.78 16.98 -28.92
C PRO A 7 -9.72 16.13 -29.62
N ARG A 8 -8.55 15.97 -29.00
CA ARG A 8 -7.48 15.13 -29.53
C ARG A 8 -8.06 13.73 -29.73
N ALA A 9 -8.02 13.20 -30.96
CA ALA A 9 -8.42 11.83 -31.23
C ALA A 9 -7.69 10.89 -30.24
N ARG A 10 -8.43 10.16 -29.40
CA ARG A 10 -7.82 9.24 -28.44
C ARG A 10 -7.04 8.17 -29.21
N SER A 11 -5.81 7.88 -28.76
CA SER A 11 -4.97 6.83 -29.34
C SER A 11 -5.67 5.46 -29.27
N GLU A 12 -5.51 4.60 -30.28
CA GLU A 12 -6.06 3.24 -30.27
C GLU A 12 -5.59 2.43 -29.04
N VAL A 13 -4.35 2.67 -28.58
CA VAL A 13 -3.79 2.02 -27.38
C VAL A 13 -4.58 2.39 -26.12
N LEU A 14 -5.02 3.65 -26.00
CA LEU A 14 -5.85 4.10 -24.88
C LEU A 14 -7.23 3.44 -24.92
N LEU A 15 -7.80 3.28 -26.12
CA LEU A 15 -9.08 2.58 -26.30
C LEU A 15 -8.99 1.08 -26.06
N GLU A 16 -7.82 0.45 -26.23
CA GLU A 16 -7.60 -0.95 -25.83
C GLU A 16 -7.51 -1.06 -24.31
N LEU A 17 -6.78 -0.16 -23.64
CA LEU A 17 -6.68 -0.12 -22.18
C LEU A 17 -8.05 0.02 -21.51
N GLU A 18 -8.91 0.93 -21.99
CA GLU A 18 -10.27 1.14 -21.48
C GLU A 18 -11.17 -0.10 -21.60
N ARG A 19 -10.86 -1.04 -22.51
CA ARG A 19 -11.64 -2.29 -22.71
C ARG A 19 -11.14 -3.46 -21.86
N LEU A 20 -9.96 -3.34 -21.24
CA LEU A 20 -9.40 -4.44 -20.46
C LEU A 20 -10.10 -4.53 -19.09
N ASP A 21 -10.32 -5.76 -18.65
CA ASP A 21 -10.83 -6.03 -17.32
C ASP A 21 -9.85 -5.55 -16.25
N VAL A 22 -10.35 -4.74 -15.32
CA VAL A 22 -9.66 -4.19 -14.15
C VAL A 22 -10.28 -4.69 -12.83
N GLY A 23 -11.20 -5.65 -12.91
CA GLY A 23 -11.80 -6.31 -11.75
C GLY A 23 -10.78 -7.14 -10.97
N SER A 24 -10.97 -7.22 -9.65
CA SER A 24 -10.18 -8.10 -8.79
C SER A 24 -10.52 -9.57 -9.08
N LYS A 25 -9.51 -10.34 -9.52
CA LYS A 25 -9.64 -11.80 -9.70
C LYS A 25 -9.51 -12.59 -8.41
N VAL A 26 -9.04 -11.95 -7.34
CA VAL A 26 -8.95 -12.52 -5.98
C VAL A 26 -10.02 -11.86 -5.12
N ALA A 27 -11.27 -11.91 -5.60
CA ALA A 27 -12.42 -11.40 -4.89
C ALA A 27 -13.10 -12.51 -4.10
N LEU A 28 -13.28 -12.33 -2.79
CA LEU A 28 -14.16 -13.17 -1.99
C LEU A 28 -15.56 -12.54 -2.06
N VAL A 29 -16.51 -13.22 -2.70
CA VAL A 29 -17.91 -12.74 -2.83
C VAL A 29 -17.97 -11.31 -3.41
N GLY A 30 -17.18 -11.05 -4.47
CA GLY A 30 -17.14 -9.75 -5.15
C GLY A 30 -16.43 -8.62 -4.38
N HIS A 31 -15.83 -8.89 -3.22
CA HIS A 31 -15.07 -7.89 -2.47
C HIS A 31 -13.57 -8.02 -2.77
N PRO A 32 -12.90 -6.96 -3.26
CA PRO A 32 -11.47 -6.97 -3.55
C PRO A 32 -10.68 -7.16 -2.24
N ILE A 33 -10.15 -8.37 -2.03
CA ILE A 33 -9.49 -8.74 -0.76
C ILE A 33 -8.27 -7.86 -0.50
N HIS A 34 -7.53 -7.49 -1.55
CA HIS A 34 -6.37 -6.62 -1.42
C HIS A 34 -6.74 -5.28 -0.75
N VAL A 35 -7.82 -4.64 -1.20
CA VAL A 35 -8.30 -3.35 -0.66
C VAL A 35 -8.71 -3.50 0.81
N MET A 36 -9.29 -4.64 1.20
CA MET A 36 -9.59 -4.90 2.61
C MET A 36 -8.31 -5.04 3.45
N LEU A 37 -7.35 -5.80 2.94
CA LEU A 37 -6.12 -6.12 3.68
C LEU A 37 -5.19 -4.93 3.90
N VAL A 38 -5.12 -3.97 2.97
CA VAL A 38 -4.18 -2.84 3.08
C VAL A 38 -4.44 -1.91 4.28
N HIS A 39 -5.65 -1.94 4.88
CA HIS A 39 -5.96 -1.14 6.07
C HIS A 39 -5.11 -1.52 7.28
N PHE A 40 -4.81 -2.81 7.45
CA PHE A 40 -4.05 -3.32 8.59
C PHE A 40 -2.60 -2.83 8.61
N PRO A 41 -1.77 -3.04 7.56
CA PRO A 41 -0.39 -2.57 7.58
C PRO A 41 -0.32 -1.04 7.71
N VAL A 42 -1.25 -0.30 7.09
CA VAL A 42 -1.32 1.16 7.22
C VAL A 42 -1.54 1.56 8.68
N ALA A 43 -2.56 1.00 9.35
CA ALA A 43 -2.85 1.32 10.74
C ALA A 43 -1.69 0.94 11.67
N PHE A 44 -1.09 -0.24 11.50
CA PHE A 44 0.00 -0.70 12.35
C PHE A 44 1.31 0.05 12.14
N VAL A 45 1.61 0.51 10.92
CA VAL A 45 2.77 1.39 10.66
C VAL A 45 2.61 2.72 11.40
N VAL A 46 1.44 3.36 11.27
CA VAL A 46 1.16 4.63 11.95
C VAL A 46 1.16 4.45 13.47
N ALA A 47 0.60 3.35 13.97
CA ALA A 47 0.66 3.00 15.39
C ALA A 47 2.11 2.79 15.86
N THR A 48 2.94 2.11 15.08
CA THR A 48 4.36 1.91 15.40
C THR A 48 5.11 3.24 15.53
N LEU A 49 4.87 4.19 14.62
CA LEU A 49 5.44 5.53 14.73
C LEU A 49 4.96 6.26 16.00
N GLY A 50 3.66 6.20 16.30
CA GLY A 50 3.12 6.78 17.53
C GLY A 50 3.75 6.18 18.79
N VAL A 51 3.93 4.87 18.81
CA VAL A 51 4.61 4.15 19.90
C VAL A 51 6.06 4.63 20.06
N ASP A 52 6.82 4.78 18.97
CA ASP A 52 8.21 5.24 19.06
C ASP A 52 8.31 6.69 19.56
N VAL A 53 7.38 7.56 19.14
CA VAL A 53 7.30 8.93 19.63
C VAL A 53 6.98 8.95 21.13
N PHE A 54 6.02 8.14 21.59
CA PHE A 54 5.72 8.04 23.01
C PHE A 54 6.87 7.43 23.82
N TYR A 55 7.59 6.45 23.26
CA TYR A 55 8.78 5.91 23.90
C TYR A 55 9.88 6.97 24.01
N TRP A 56 10.13 7.72 22.94
CA TRP A 56 11.10 8.82 22.94
C TRP A 56 10.77 9.89 23.97
N TRP A 57 9.49 10.23 24.13
CA TRP A 57 9.03 11.22 25.11
C TRP A 57 9.08 10.69 26.55
N SER A 58 8.58 9.49 26.80
CA SER A 58 8.31 8.98 28.15
C SER A 58 9.42 8.11 28.73
N GLY A 59 10.22 7.46 27.89
CA GLY A 59 11.18 6.43 28.29
C GLY A 59 10.54 5.15 28.87
N ASP A 60 9.22 5.01 28.84
CA ASP A 60 8.52 3.88 29.45
C ASP A 60 8.75 2.58 28.64
N PRO A 61 9.36 1.53 29.23
CA PRO A 61 9.58 0.24 28.57
C PRO A 61 8.33 -0.45 28.04
N PHE A 62 7.13 -0.08 28.50
CA PHE A 62 5.86 -0.53 27.93
C PHE A 62 5.84 -0.34 26.40
N TRP A 63 6.30 0.82 25.93
CA TRP A 63 6.25 1.18 24.52
C TRP A 63 7.18 0.31 23.65
N LEU A 64 8.29 -0.19 24.20
CA LEU A 64 9.15 -1.13 23.47
C LEU A 64 8.39 -2.41 23.11
N ARG A 65 7.65 -2.97 24.07
CA ARG A 65 6.86 -4.19 23.86
C ARG A 65 5.64 -3.94 22.97
N ALA A 66 4.96 -2.81 23.14
CA ALA A 66 3.87 -2.42 22.25
C ALA A 66 4.35 -2.26 20.80
N GLY A 67 5.51 -1.61 20.61
CA GLY A 67 6.10 -1.34 19.30
C GLY A 67 6.59 -2.60 18.60
N LEU A 68 7.11 -3.58 19.36
CA LEU A 68 7.47 -4.89 18.83
C LEU A 68 6.27 -5.57 18.15
N TRP A 69 5.13 -5.64 18.82
CA TRP A 69 3.95 -6.29 18.27
C TRP A 69 3.26 -5.45 17.19
N ALA A 70 3.22 -4.12 17.33
CA ALA A 70 2.71 -3.24 16.28
C ALA A 70 3.53 -3.38 14.98
N ALA A 71 4.86 -3.34 15.05
CA ALA A 71 5.73 -3.53 13.90
C ALA A 71 5.60 -4.94 13.29
N GLY A 72 5.48 -5.97 14.13
CA GLY A 72 5.25 -7.34 13.68
C GLY A 72 3.93 -7.50 12.93
N MET A 73 2.85 -6.91 13.46
CA MET A 73 1.55 -6.93 12.78
C MET A 73 1.58 -6.11 11.48
N ALA A 74 2.29 -4.98 11.44
CA ALA A 74 2.52 -4.23 10.20
C ALA A 74 3.21 -5.10 9.14
N PHE A 75 4.28 -5.80 9.51
CA PHE A 75 5.01 -6.68 8.60
C PHE A 75 4.12 -7.83 8.08
N TRP A 76 3.52 -8.63 8.96
CA TRP A 76 2.76 -9.81 8.55
C TRP A 76 1.49 -9.48 7.78
N SER A 77 0.75 -8.45 8.19
CA SER A 77 -0.41 -7.98 7.42
C SER A 77 0.00 -7.35 6.09
N GLY A 78 1.16 -6.67 6.04
CA GLY A 78 1.77 -6.18 4.81
C GLY A 78 2.14 -7.31 3.84
N VAL A 79 2.75 -8.39 4.33
CA VAL A 79 3.04 -9.59 3.53
C VAL A 79 1.75 -10.20 2.99
N ALA A 80 0.72 -10.36 3.83
CA ALA A 80 -0.58 -10.90 3.39
C ALA A 80 -1.21 -10.02 2.28
N ALA A 81 -1.24 -8.70 2.47
CA ALA A 81 -1.73 -7.76 1.46
C ALA A 81 -0.91 -7.82 0.16
N SER A 82 0.41 -8.00 0.28
CA SER A 82 1.35 -8.05 -0.85
C SER A 82 1.20 -9.31 -1.69
N ILE A 83 0.94 -10.46 -1.06
CA ILE A 83 0.65 -11.71 -1.78
C ILE A 83 -0.59 -11.53 -2.65
N VAL A 84 -1.67 -10.99 -2.07
CA VAL A 84 -2.93 -10.76 -2.80
C VAL A 84 -2.73 -9.73 -3.91
N GLY A 85 -2.15 -8.56 -3.60
CA GLY A 85 -1.95 -7.48 -4.59
C GLY A 85 -1.01 -7.86 -5.73
N THR A 86 0.04 -8.63 -5.43
CA THR A 86 0.95 -9.17 -6.46
C THR A 86 0.22 -10.18 -7.35
N GLY A 87 -0.62 -11.04 -6.75
CA GLY A 87 -1.51 -11.92 -7.50
C GLY A 87 -2.40 -11.15 -8.48
N GLU A 88 -3.04 -10.08 -8.02
CA GLU A 88 -3.87 -9.22 -8.88
C GLU A 88 -3.06 -8.58 -10.02
N LEU A 89 -1.89 -8.01 -9.72
CA LEU A 89 -1.00 -7.41 -10.72
C LEU A 89 -0.54 -8.39 -11.80
N LEU A 90 -0.23 -9.63 -11.42
CA LEU A 90 0.29 -10.64 -12.36
C LEU A 90 -0.84 -11.36 -13.13
N LEU A 91 -2.01 -11.54 -12.54
CA LEU A 91 -3.12 -12.30 -13.14
C LEU A 91 -4.08 -11.44 -13.96
N VAL A 92 -4.09 -10.12 -13.77
CA VAL A 92 -4.99 -9.18 -14.46
C VAL A 92 -4.21 -8.27 -15.38
N ARG A 93 -4.35 -8.48 -16.70
CA ARG A 93 -3.62 -7.69 -17.71
C ARG A 93 -3.99 -6.20 -17.67
N GLY A 94 -5.27 -5.87 -17.43
CA GLY A 94 -5.71 -4.47 -17.29
C GLY A 94 -4.95 -3.75 -16.19
N ILE A 95 -4.93 -4.31 -14.99
CA ILE A 95 -4.18 -3.76 -13.83
C ILE A 95 -2.70 -3.58 -14.17
N ARG A 96 -2.06 -4.57 -14.79
CA ARG A 96 -0.62 -4.55 -15.08
C ARG A 96 -0.16 -3.48 -16.06
N LEU A 97 -1.03 -3.01 -16.93
CA LEU A 97 -0.64 -2.04 -17.96
C LEU A 97 -0.69 -0.58 -17.47
N HIS A 98 -1.20 -0.32 -16.27
CA HIS A 98 -1.15 1.00 -15.66
C HIS A 98 0.18 1.24 -14.94
N GLU A 99 0.85 2.35 -15.25
CA GLU A 99 2.09 2.77 -14.57
C GLU A 99 1.89 2.89 -13.05
N ALA A 100 0.76 3.48 -12.64
CA ALA A 100 0.42 3.64 -11.24
C ALA A 100 0.40 2.32 -10.46
N SER A 101 0.11 1.19 -11.12
CA SER A 101 0.08 -0.14 -10.50
C SER A 101 1.48 -0.57 -10.08
N TRP A 102 2.47 -0.33 -10.94
CA TRP A 102 3.86 -0.63 -10.65
C TRP A 102 4.45 0.33 -9.63
N SER A 103 4.15 1.64 -9.72
CA SER A 103 4.58 2.60 -8.69
C SER A 103 4.03 2.23 -7.31
N HIS A 104 2.74 1.85 -7.24
CA HIS A 104 2.13 1.38 -6.01
C HIS A 104 2.79 0.09 -5.51
N ALA A 105 2.96 -0.92 -6.37
CA ALA A 105 3.54 -2.20 -5.99
C ALA A 105 4.97 -2.07 -5.46
N ILE A 106 5.81 -1.26 -6.12
CA ILE A 106 7.19 -0.99 -5.65
C ILE A 106 7.14 -0.31 -4.29
N ALA A 107 6.34 0.75 -4.13
CA ALA A 107 6.21 1.45 -2.86
C ALA A 107 5.72 0.52 -1.72
N ALA A 108 4.76 -0.34 -2.02
CA ALA A 108 4.23 -1.32 -1.08
C ALA A 108 5.27 -2.38 -0.70
N MET A 109 6.07 -2.89 -1.64
CA MET A 109 7.11 -3.88 -1.32
C MET A 109 8.25 -3.25 -0.52
N THR A 110 8.63 -2.01 -0.83
CA THR A 110 9.57 -1.24 -0.03
C THR A 110 9.04 -1.03 1.40
N LEU A 111 7.75 -0.72 1.56
CA LEU A 111 7.11 -0.63 2.87
C LEU A 111 7.21 -1.93 3.66
N VAL A 112 6.91 -3.08 3.04
CA VAL A 112 7.02 -4.39 3.71
C VAL A 112 8.46 -4.69 4.12
N ALA A 113 9.45 -4.37 3.29
CA ALA A 113 10.85 -4.54 3.63
C ALA A 113 11.25 -3.66 4.84
N ILE A 114 10.82 -2.40 4.88
CA ILE A 114 11.08 -1.50 6.01
C ILE A 114 10.38 -2.01 7.27
N ALA A 115 9.12 -2.47 7.17
CA ALA A 115 8.38 -3.04 8.29
C ALA A 115 9.07 -4.29 8.84
N GLY A 116 9.56 -5.17 7.96
CA GLY A 116 10.35 -6.35 8.33
C GLY A 116 11.66 -5.98 9.02
N ALA A 117 12.38 -4.96 8.52
CA ALA A 117 13.57 -4.45 9.16
C ALA A 117 13.27 -3.85 10.55
N SER A 118 12.17 -3.09 10.68
CA SER A 118 11.74 -2.51 11.97
C SER A 118 11.40 -3.61 12.98
N TRP A 119 10.66 -4.63 12.55
CA TRP A 119 10.30 -5.75 13.42
C TRP A 119 11.52 -6.58 13.82
N GLY A 120 12.40 -6.88 12.86
CA GLY A 120 13.67 -7.59 13.09
C GLY A 120 14.57 -6.85 14.08
N LEU A 121 14.76 -5.55 13.91
CA LEU A 121 15.51 -4.70 14.84
C LEU A 121 14.97 -4.84 16.27
N ARG A 122 13.65 -4.75 16.45
CA ARG A 122 13.00 -4.85 17.77
C ARG A 122 13.10 -6.23 18.40
N LEU A 123 13.20 -7.29 17.60
CA LEU A 123 13.40 -8.66 18.09
C LEU A 123 14.83 -8.88 18.60
N THR A 124 15.82 -8.33 17.88
CA THR A 124 17.24 -8.62 18.14
C THR A 124 17.93 -7.61 19.04
N ASP A 125 17.53 -6.35 18.96
CA ASP A 125 18.14 -5.25 19.71
C ASP A 125 17.11 -4.15 20.05
N PRO A 126 16.31 -4.36 21.12
CA PRO A 126 15.33 -3.37 21.56
C PRO A 126 15.93 -2.02 21.96
N ALA A 127 17.20 -1.97 22.37
CA ALA A 127 17.85 -0.72 22.76
C ALA A 127 18.05 0.21 21.56
N SER A 128 18.24 -0.35 20.36
CA SER A 128 18.36 0.38 19.11
C SER A 128 17.05 0.97 18.57
N VAL A 129 15.91 0.77 19.24
CA VAL A 129 14.65 1.45 18.87
C VAL A 129 14.85 2.97 18.80
N LEU A 130 15.67 3.53 19.69
CA LEU A 130 16.18 4.89 19.55
C LEU A 130 17.68 4.86 19.25
N PRO A 131 18.14 5.43 18.12
CA PRO A 131 17.35 6.19 17.13
C PRO A 131 16.77 5.34 15.97
N HIS A 132 17.25 4.10 15.76
CA HIS A 132 17.06 3.40 14.49
C HIS A 132 15.63 2.92 14.26
N GLY A 133 14.95 2.42 15.30
CA GLY A 133 13.54 2.01 15.21
C GLY A 133 12.61 3.16 14.82
N LEU A 134 12.82 4.34 15.43
CA LEU A 134 12.08 5.57 15.11
C LEU A 134 12.32 6.02 13.66
N VAL A 135 13.57 5.97 13.17
CA VAL A 135 13.86 6.28 11.76
C VAL A 135 13.12 5.31 10.82
N LEU A 136 13.13 4.02 11.13
CA LEU A 136 12.42 3.02 10.33
C LEU A 136 10.90 3.24 10.34
N SER A 137 10.29 3.61 11.48
CA SER A 137 8.85 3.88 11.54
C SER A 137 8.43 5.17 10.83
N VAL A 138 9.29 6.20 10.84
CA VAL A 138 9.12 7.41 10.00
C VAL A 138 9.19 7.05 8.52
N LEU A 139 10.22 6.32 8.10
CA LEU A 139 10.38 5.89 6.70
C LEU A 139 9.20 5.02 6.24
N ALA A 140 8.75 4.08 7.08
CA ALA A 140 7.56 3.28 6.81
C ALA A 140 6.32 4.17 6.64
N SER A 141 6.12 5.16 7.50
CA SER A 141 4.97 6.08 7.41
C SER A 141 5.00 6.94 6.13
N VAL A 142 6.18 7.37 5.69
CA VAL A 142 6.35 8.04 4.40
C VAL A 142 5.99 7.10 3.24
N MET A 143 6.44 5.84 3.30
CA MET A 143 6.10 4.85 2.28
C MET A 143 4.62 4.47 2.27
N VAL A 144 3.94 4.48 3.41
CA VAL A 144 2.47 4.40 3.48
C VAL A 144 1.83 5.55 2.71
N GLY A 145 2.33 6.78 2.86
CA GLY A 145 1.87 7.93 2.09
C GLY A 145 2.03 7.75 0.58
N PHE A 146 3.21 7.33 0.12
CA PHE A 146 3.47 7.06 -1.30
C PHE A 146 2.58 5.93 -1.84
N ALA A 147 2.56 4.78 -1.17
CA ALA A 147 1.75 3.64 -1.58
C ALA A 147 0.26 4.01 -1.58
N GLY A 148 -0.23 4.72 -0.57
CA GLY A 148 -1.60 5.20 -0.46
C GLY A 148 -1.98 6.17 -1.57
N TRP A 149 -1.11 7.13 -1.92
CA TRP A 149 -1.35 8.06 -3.02
C TRP A 149 -1.49 7.35 -4.37
N HIS A 150 -0.57 6.44 -4.69
CA HIS A 150 -0.63 5.69 -5.95
C HIS A 150 -1.78 4.68 -5.95
N GLY A 151 -2.08 4.03 -4.81
CA GLY A 151 -3.22 3.13 -4.66
C GLY A 151 -4.55 3.85 -4.82
N GLY A 152 -4.68 5.06 -4.28
CA GLY A 152 -5.84 5.92 -4.47
C GLY A 152 -6.08 6.24 -5.94
N LYS A 153 -5.03 6.58 -6.70
CA LYS A 153 -5.14 6.81 -8.16
C LYS A 153 -5.59 5.55 -8.91
N LEU A 154 -5.23 4.35 -8.47
CA LEU A 154 -5.72 3.11 -9.08
C LEU A 154 -7.23 2.97 -8.92
N VAL A 155 -7.74 3.24 -7.71
CA VAL A 155 -9.17 3.09 -7.41
C VAL A 155 -10.00 4.23 -8.01
N PHE A 156 -9.59 5.48 -7.78
CA PHE A 156 -10.41 6.65 -8.11
C PHE A 156 -10.23 7.16 -9.54
N ASP A 157 -9.04 7.05 -10.13
CA ASP A 157 -8.79 7.55 -11.49
C ASP A 157 -8.93 6.44 -12.54
N HIS A 158 -8.52 5.21 -12.21
CA HIS A 158 -8.48 4.09 -13.15
C HIS A 158 -9.57 3.04 -12.91
N GLY A 159 -10.37 3.16 -11.84
CA GLY A 159 -11.44 2.21 -11.55
C GLY A 159 -10.95 0.77 -11.31
N ILE A 160 -9.73 0.59 -10.82
CA ILE A 160 -9.20 -0.74 -10.51
C ILE A 160 -9.86 -1.26 -9.24
N GLY A 161 -10.37 -2.50 -9.29
CA GLY A 161 -10.99 -3.18 -8.15
C GLY A 161 -12.45 -2.79 -7.88
N ILE A 162 -13.07 -1.92 -8.70
CA ILE A 162 -14.52 -1.69 -8.65
C ILE A 162 -15.24 -2.65 -9.60
N LEU A 163 -16.23 -3.39 -9.08
CA LEU A 163 -17.15 -4.17 -9.90
C LEU A 163 -18.17 -3.23 -10.54
N VAL A 164 -17.84 -2.64 -11.69
CA VAL A 164 -18.86 -2.00 -12.52
C VAL A 164 -19.48 -3.10 -13.38
N SER A 165 -20.63 -3.63 -12.95
CA SER A 165 -21.48 -4.43 -13.85
C SER A 165 -21.79 -3.56 -15.07
N PRO A 166 -21.63 -4.05 -16.31
CA PRO A 166 -22.16 -3.35 -17.47
C PRO A 166 -23.65 -3.13 -17.20
N LYS A 167 -24.09 -1.87 -17.19
CA LYS A 167 -25.53 -1.59 -17.25
C LYS A 167 -25.98 -2.19 -18.58
N ASN A 168 -26.68 -3.32 -18.50
CA ASN A 168 -27.47 -3.87 -19.60
C ASN A 168 -28.46 -2.82 -20.11
#